data_AF-A0A2N6M9S7-F1
#
_entry.id   AF-A0A2N6M9S7-F1
#
_cell.length_a   1.000
_cell.length_b   1.000
_cell.length_c   1.000
_cell.angle_alpha   90.00
_cell.angle_beta   90.00
_cell.angle_gamma   90.00
#
_symmetry.space_group_name_H-M   'P 1'
#
loop_
_entity.id
_entity.type
_entity.pdbx_description
1 polymer ?
#
loop_
_entity_poly.entity_id
_entity_poly.type
_entity_poly.pdbx_seq_one_letter_code
_entity_poly.pdbx_strand_id
1 'polypeptide(L)'
;MGLQLGATWDDSRAIIQLAGNLGNQPAAPFSAMVQVGDIAPVQLAFAWTKSLNVPLILGQTNFFMEFYVCFYRSKMEFEVKPKSP
;
A
#
# COMPACT_ATOMS: atom_id res chain seq x y z
N MET A 1 -10.86 -3.36 -1.94
CA MET A 1 -9.61 -4.11 -2.10
C MET A 1 -9.35 -5.15 -1.02
N GLY A 2 -9.22 -4.82 0.28
CA GLY A 2 -8.93 -5.82 1.32
C GLY A 2 -9.89 -7.03 1.31
N LEU A 3 -11.20 -6.78 1.21
CA LEU A 3 -12.21 -7.85 1.04
C LEU A 3 -12.00 -8.68 -0.24
N GLN A 4 -11.63 -8.05 -1.35
CA GLN A 4 -11.38 -8.74 -2.63
C GLN A 4 -10.12 -9.61 -2.58
N LEU A 5 -9.20 -9.30 -1.67
CA LEU A 5 -8.00 -10.09 -1.38
C LEU A 5 -8.27 -11.17 -0.30
N GLY A 6 -9.54 -11.40 0.07
CA GLY A 6 -9.94 -12.43 1.04
C GLY A 6 -9.80 -12.02 2.51
N ALA A 7 -9.48 -10.76 2.80
CA ALA A 7 -9.44 -10.27 4.17
C ALA A 7 -10.84 -10.08 4.75
N THR A 8 -10.97 -10.18 6.07
CA THR A 8 -12.18 -9.79 6.80
C THR A 8 -11.89 -8.53 7.59
N TRP A 9 -12.81 -7.57 7.56
CA TRP A 9 -12.68 -6.36 8.38
C TRP A 9 -13.04 -6.67 9.84
N ASP A 10 -12.21 -6.19 10.77
CA ASP A 10 -12.42 -6.28 12.21
C ASP A 10 -12.21 -4.89 12.82
N ASP A 11 -13.29 -4.29 13.31
CA ASP A 11 -13.25 -2.94 13.90
C ASP A 11 -12.34 -2.86 15.13
N SER A 12 -12.12 -3.98 15.85
CA SER A 12 -11.21 -4.01 17.00
C SER A 12 -9.73 -3.88 16.60
N ARG A 13 -9.40 -4.11 15.32
CA ARG A 13 -8.04 -4.00 14.78
C ARG A 13 -7.78 -2.67 14.09
N ALA A 14 -8.75 -1.77 14.03
CA ALA A 14 -8.63 -0.49 13.35
C ALA A 14 -7.86 0.56 14.18
N ILE A 15 -6.62 0.21 14.55
CA ILE A 15 -5.78 0.93 15.51
C ILE A 15 -4.82 1.95 14.87
N ILE A 16 -4.71 1.97 13.54
CA ILE A 16 -3.79 2.86 12.83
C ILE A 16 -4.44 4.23 12.66
N GLN A 17 -3.78 5.26 13.19
CA GLN A 17 -4.15 6.65 12.96
C GLN A 17 -3.57 7.13 11.62
N LEU A 18 -4.46 7.41 10.66
CA LEU A 18 -4.07 8.02 9.38
C LEU A 18 -3.82 9.53 9.53
N ALA A 19 -3.21 10.12 8.51
CA ALA A 19 -2.90 11.55 8.46
C ALA A 19 -3.42 12.21 7.16
N GLY A 20 -3.30 13.53 7.07
CA GLY A 20 -3.73 14.31 5.90
C GLY A 20 -5.22 14.17 5.63
N ASN A 21 -5.59 14.02 4.35
CA ASN A 21 -6.99 13.93 3.91
C ASN A 21 -7.73 12.68 4.41
N LEU A 22 -7.01 11.69 4.95
CA LEU A 22 -7.59 10.47 5.52
C LEU A 22 -7.57 10.46 7.05
N GLY A 23 -7.15 11.55 7.71
CA GLY A 23 -6.91 11.56 9.16
C GLY A 23 -8.09 11.17 10.04
N ASN A 24 -9.32 11.34 9.54
CA ASN A 24 -10.53 10.99 10.29
C ASN A 24 -11.03 9.55 10.00
N GLN A 25 -10.27 8.77 9.22
CA GLN A 25 -10.67 7.42 8.82
C GLN A 25 -9.91 6.38 9.65
N PRO A 26 -10.62 5.47 10.34
CA PRO A 26 -9.97 4.37 11.03
C PRO A 26 -9.30 3.44 10.01
N ALA A 27 -8.16 2.87 10.39
CA ALA A 27 -7.44 1.92 9.55
C ALA A 27 -6.92 0.73 10.35
N ALA A 28 -7.04 -0.47 9.77
CA ALA A 28 -6.50 -1.71 10.29
C ALA A 28 -5.21 -2.08 9.56
N PRO A 29 -4.22 -2.70 10.24
CA PRO A 29 -3.08 -3.27 9.55
C PRO A 29 -3.55 -4.40 8.64
N PHE A 30 -3.08 -4.39 7.41
CA PHE A 30 -3.32 -5.44 6.43
C PHE A 30 -1.98 -5.80 5.77
N SER A 31 -1.72 -7.08 5.51
CA SER A 31 -0.52 -7.51 4.80
C SER A 31 -0.89 -8.46 3.68
N ALA A 32 -0.20 -8.33 2.55
CA ALA A 32 -0.40 -9.17 1.39
C ALA A 32 0.93 -9.43 0.69
N MET A 33 1.06 -10.61 0.06
CA MET A 33 2.09 -10.84 -0.95
C MET A 33 1.71 -10.08 -2.21
N VAL A 34 2.60 -9.23 -2.68
CA VAL A 34 2.37 -8.37 -3.85
C VAL A 34 3.44 -8.65 -4.89
N GLN A 35 2.98 -8.87 -6.13
CA GLN A 35 3.83 -8.99 -7.29
C GLN A 35 3.69 -7.72 -8.14
N VAL A 36 4.83 -7.14 -8.52
CA VAL A 36 4.88 -5.94 -9.36
C VAL A 36 5.56 -6.31 -10.68
N GLY A 37 4.77 -6.44 -11.74
CA GLY A 37 5.27 -6.95 -13.02
C GLY A 37 5.96 -8.31 -12.85
N ASP A 38 7.19 -8.42 -13.35
CA ASP A 38 7.99 -9.64 -13.30
C ASP A 38 8.94 -9.71 -12.08
N ILE A 39 8.81 -8.78 -11.12
CA ILE A 39 9.61 -8.80 -9.90
C ILE A 39 9.06 -9.88 -8.95
N ALA A 40 9.97 -10.63 -8.29
CA ALA A 40 9.60 -11.64 -7.31
C ALA A 40 8.62 -11.08 -6.26
N PRO A 41 7.58 -11.83 -5.85
CA PRO A 41 6.61 -11.35 -4.87
C PRO A 41 7.26 -10.97 -3.54
N VAL A 42 6.86 -9.82 -2.99
CA VAL A 42 7.31 -9.34 -1.67
C VAL A 42 6.12 -9.16 -0.74
N GLN A 43 6.35 -9.27 0.57
CA GLN A 43 5.31 -8.99 1.55
C GLN A 43 5.21 -7.50 1.80
N LEU A 44 4.03 -6.92 1.56
CA LEU A 44 3.75 -5.51 1.83
C LEU A 44 2.69 -5.38 2.93
N ALA A 45 2.93 -4.46 3.86
CA ALA A 45 1.96 -3.95 4.82
C ALA A 45 1.24 -2.68 4.32
N PHE A 46 -0.05 -2.60 4.61
CA PHE A 46 -0.95 -1.51 4.27
C PHE A 46 -1.76 -1.07 5.49
N ALA A 47 -2.10 0.21 5.53
CA ALA A 47 -3.18 0.69 6.37
C ALA A 47 -4.49 0.59 5.57
N TRP A 48 -5.30 -0.42 5.87
CA TRP A 48 -6.56 -0.66 5.19
C TRP A 48 -7.68 0.10 5.90
N THR A 49 -8.49 0.85 5.16
CA THR A 49 -9.64 1.60 5.69
C THR A 49 -10.95 1.16 5.04
N LYS A 50 -12.09 1.43 5.69
CA LYS A 50 -13.45 1.20 5.16
C LYS A 50 -13.84 2.16 4.03
N SER A 51 -13.14 3.28 3.88
CA SER A 51 -13.48 4.26 2.84
C SER A 51 -13.31 3.67 1.44
N LEU A 52 -14.38 3.72 0.65
CA LEU A 52 -14.47 3.03 -0.64
C LEU A 52 -13.71 3.74 -1.78
N ASN A 53 -13.46 5.04 -1.63
CA ASN A 53 -12.92 5.90 -2.69
C ASN A 53 -11.47 6.33 -2.45
N VAL A 54 -10.72 5.53 -1.68
CA VAL A 54 -9.30 5.80 -1.44
C VAL A 54 -8.47 5.08 -2.50
N PRO A 55 -7.60 5.78 -3.25
CA PRO A 55 -6.70 5.13 -4.18
C PRO A 55 -5.72 4.21 -3.44
N LEU A 56 -5.13 3.24 -4.13
CA LEU A 56 -3.99 2.52 -3.58
C LEU A 56 -2.82 3.50 -3.40
N ILE A 57 -2.41 3.71 -2.15
CA ILE A 57 -1.28 4.59 -1.83
C ILE A 57 -0.05 3.71 -1.63
N LEU A 58 0.94 3.89 -2.50
CA LEU A 58 2.27 3.28 -2.38
C LEU A 58 3.23 4.36 -1.90
N GLY A 59 3.69 4.22 -0.66
CA GLY A 59 4.37 5.29 0.05
C GLY A 59 5.79 4.94 0.49
N GLN A 60 6.39 5.90 1.21
CA GLN A 60 7.74 5.78 1.75
C GLN A 60 7.88 4.59 2.69
N THR A 61 6.97 4.47 3.66
CA THR A 61 6.93 3.32 4.55
C THR A 61 6.44 2.13 3.75
N ASN A 62 7.25 1.07 3.74
CA ASN A 62 7.02 -0.22 3.11
C ASN A 62 7.35 -0.24 1.60
N PHE A 63 6.55 0.36 0.70
CA PHE A 63 6.79 0.19 -0.75
C PHE A 63 8.15 0.76 -1.23
N PHE A 64 8.51 2.00 -0.86
CA PHE A 64 9.82 2.56 -1.25
C PHE A 64 10.99 2.00 -0.43
N MET A 65 10.72 1.21 0.63
CA MET A 65 11.76 0.47 1.35
C MET A 65 12.15 -0.81 0.61
N GLU A 66 11.17 -1.47 -0.02
CA GLU A 66 11.33 -2.71 -0.81
C GLU A 66 11.80 -2.45 -2.25
N PHE A 67 11.42 -1.30 -2.83
CA PHE A 67 11.71 -0.98 -4.23
C PHE A 67 12.39 0.37 -4.40
N TYR A 68 13.31 0.44 -5.36
CA TYR A 68 13.70 1.72 -5.94
C TYR A 68 12.59 2.23 -6.86
N VAL A 69 12.13 3.45 -6.61
CA VAL A 69 11.07 4.08 -7.40
C VAL A 69 11.56 5.40 -7.98
N CYS A 70 11.49 5.55 -9.31
CA CYS A 70 11.86 6.77 -10.01
C CYS A 70 10.65 7.36 -10.75
N PHE A 71 10.31 8.62 -10.50
CA PHE A 71 9.16 9.28 -11.12
C PHE A 71 9.59 10.18 -12.28
N TYR A 72 8.97 10.00 -13.44
CA TYR A 72 9.18 10.83 -14.63
C TYR A 72 7.92 11.65 -14.93
N ARG A 73 7.72 12.74 -14.16
CA ARG A 73 6.44 13.49 -14.12
C ARG A 73 5.94 14.00 -15.47
N SER A 74 6.82 14.50 -16.34
CA SER A 74 6.44 15.02 -17.66
C SER A 74 5.98 13.90 -18.62
N LYS A 75 6.44 12.67 -18.38
CA LYS A 75 6.07 11.49 -19.15
C LYS A 75 4.89 10.72 -18.55
N MET A 76 4.43 11.11 -17.36
CA MET A 76 3.37 10.42 -16.60
C MET A 76 3.68 8.94 -16.32
N GLU A 77 4.95 8.60 -16.17
CA GLU A 77 5.41 7.24 -15.87
C GLU A 77 6.28 7.23 -14.61
N PHE A 78 6.43 6.04 -14.04
CA PHE A 78 7.41 5.78 -13.00
C PHE A 78 8.02 4.41 -13.23
N GLU A 79 9.27 4.26 -12.82
CA GLU A 79 9.99 2.99 -12.86
C GLU A 79 10.03 2.40 -11.45
N VAL A 80 9.88 1.08 -11.36
CA VAL A 80 10.05 0.30 -10.14
C VAL A 80 11.13 -0.73 -10.39
N LYS A 81 12.15 -0.78 -9.52
CA LYS A 81 13.19 -1.81 -9.54
C LYS A 81 13.26 -2.47 -8.16
N PRO A 82 13.54 -3.78 -8.08
CA PRO A 82 13.84 -4.39 -6.80
C PRO A 82 15.02 -3.65 -6.17
N LYS A 83 14.96 -3.40 -4.87
CA LYS A 83 16.17 -3.10 -4.12
C LYS A 83 17.04 -4.35 -4.24
N SER A 84 18.30 -4.20 -4.68
CA SER A 84 19.20 -5.33 -4.92
C SER A 84 19.15 -6.35 -3.77
N PRO A 85 19.31 -7.66 -4.05
CA PRO A 85 19.29 -8.70 -3.01
C PRO A 85 20.31 -8.44 -1.89
#